data_AF-A0A7K9V3N3-F1
#
_entry.id   AF-A0A7K9V3N3-F1
#
_cell.length_a   1.000
_cell.length_b   1.000
_cell.length_c   1.000
_cell.angle_alpha   90.00
_cell.angle_beta   90.00
_cell.angle_gamma   90.00
#
_symmetry.space_group_name_H-M   'P 1'
#
loop_
_entity.id
_entity.type
_entity.pdbx_description
1 polymer ?
#
loop_
_entity_poly.entity_id
_entity_poly.type
_entity_poly.pdbx_seq_one_letter_code
_entity_poly.pdbx_strand_id
1 'polypeptide(L)'
;AAERAAVLAEARRHGDVLQGAFADTYANLTRKTLLLLGWAAARCPGARFVLKADDDAFVHVPALLAHLAAVPTPARLYLGRVHWRVPPDRDPRGRHHVPVT
;
A
#
# COMPACT_ATOMS: atom_id res chain seq x y z
N ALA A 1 -3.60 -17.34 -17.05
CA ALA A 1 -2.81 -16.99 -18.27
C ALA A 1 -3.32 -15.72 -18.94
N ALA A 2 -4.61 -15.62 -19.26
CA ALA A 2 -5.22 -14.42 -19.86
C ALA A 2 -5.08 -13.16 -18.99
N GLU A 3 -5.34 -13.27 -17.67
CA GLU A 3 -5.21 -12.16 -16.73
C GLU A 3 -3.79 -11.57 -16.70
N ARG A 4 -2.76 -12.43 -16.66
CA ARG A 4 -1.37 -11.98 -16.72
C ARG A 4 -1.04 -11.28 -18.04
N ALA A 5 -1.60 -11.74 -19.16
CA ALA A 5 -1.42 -11.08 -20.45
C ALA A 5 -2.08 -9.69 -20.46
N ALA A 6 -3.27 -9.54 -19.87
CA ALA A 6 -3.97 -8.26 -19.74
C ALA A 6 -3.15 -7.26 -18.89
N VAL A 7 -2.63 -7.70 -17.73
CA VAL A 7 -1.79 -6.82 -16.89
C VAL A 7 -0.50 -6.42 -17.60
N LEU A 8 0.11 -7.31 -18.39
CA LEU A 8 1.29 -6.94 -19.18
C LEU A 8 0.96 -5.95 -20.31
N ALA A 9 -0.23 -6.04 -20.91
CA ALA A 9 -0.68 -5.06 -21.89
C ALA A 9 -0.93 -3.68 -21.23
N GLU A 10 -1.59 -3.67 -20.06
CA GLU A 10 -1.82 -2.47 -19.26
C GLU A 10 -0.51 -1.80 -18.85
N ALA A 11 0.43 -2.59 -18.31
CA ALA A 11 1.75 -2.10 -17.92
C ALA A 11 2.52 -1.49 -19.09
N ARG A 12 2.43 -2.08 -20.29
CA ARG A 12 3.05 -1.51 -21.51
C ARG A 12 2.37 -0.23 -21.98
N ARG A 13 1.06 -0.12 -21.78
CA ARG A 13 0.26 1.03 -22.22
C ARG A 13 0.46 2.24 -21.32
N HIS A 14 0.51 2.04 -20.00
CA HIS A 14 0.48 3.12 -19.03
C HIS A 14 1.81 3.34 -18.31
N GLY A 15 2.65 2.29 -18.15
CA GLY A 15 3.96 2.41 -17.54
C GLY A 15 3.94 2.68 -16.02
N ASP A 16 2.80 2.53 -15.37
CA ASP A 16 2.54 2.84 -13.97
C ASP A 16 2.36 1.59 -13.08
N VAL A 17 2.60 0.41 -13.64
CA VAL A 17 2.43 -0.88 -12.94
C VAL A 17 3.75 -1.33 -12.31
N LEU A 18 3.72 -1.54 -10.99
CA LEU A 18 4.78 -2.24 -10.26
C LEU A 18 4.36 -3.70 -9.97
N GLN A 19 5.09 -4.67 -10.53
CA GLN A 19 4.80 -6.10 -10.35
C GLN A 19 5.84 -6.80 -9.46
N GLY A 20 5.37 -7.60 -8.51
CA GLY A 20 6.20 -8.44 -7.65
C GLY A 20 6.15 -9.92 -8.02
N ALA A 21 7.22 -10.66 -7.72
CA ALA A 21 7.30 -12.11 -7.93
C ALA A 21 6.72 -12.90 -6.74
N PHE A 22 5.44 -12.67 -6.44
CA PHE A 22 4.70 -13.41 -5.41
C PHE A 22 3.22 -13.53 -5.79
N ALA A 23 2.52 -14.51 -5.21
CA ALA A 23 1.08 -14.65 -5.43
C ALA A 23 0.34 -13.48 -4.75
N ASP A 24 -0.49 -12.76 -5.51
CA ASP A 24 -1.32 -11.68 -4.97
C ASP A 24 -2.50 -12.30 -4.21
N THR A 25 -2.39 -12.35 -2.89
CA THR A 25 -3.39 -12.89 -1.98
C THR A 25 -3.46 -12.02 -0.74
N TYR A 26 -4.59 -12.08 -0.02
CA TYR A 26 -4.77 -11.32 1.22
C TYR A 26 -3.63 -11.57 2.22
N ALA A 27 -3.19 -12.83 2.36
CA ALA A 27 -2.08 -13.21 3.24
C ALA A 27 -0.73 -12.60 2.83
N ASN A 28 -0.56 -12.23 1.55
CA ASN A 28 0.66 -11.64 1.00
C ASN A 28 0.64 -10.11 0.90
N LEU A 29 -0.39 -9.42 1.42
CA LEU A 29 -0.45 -7.95 1.39
C LEU A 29 0.76 -7.28 2.08
N THR A 30 1.36 -7.94 3.08
CA THR A 30 2.63 -7.48 3.68
C THR A 30 3.77 -7.46 2.65
N ARG A 31 3.88 -8.47 1.78
CA ARG A 31 4.88 -8.51 0.70
C ARG A 31 4.63 -7.40 -0.32
N LYS A 32 3.37 -7.14 -0.67
CA LYS A 32 2.96 -6.03 -1.55
C LYS A 32 3.33 -4.67 -0.96
N THR A 33 3.13 -4.50 0.35
CA THR A 33 3.52 -3.29 1.08
C THR A 33 5.04 -3.10 1.11
N LEU A 34 5.80 -4.16 1.40
CA LEU A 34 7.27 -4.11 1.39
C LEU A 34 7.82 -3.80 0.00
N LEU A 35 7.24 -4.35 -1.07
CA LEU A 35 7.58 -4.03 -2.45
C LEU A 35 7.37 -2.55 -2.75
N LEU A 36 6.20 -1.99 -2.41
CA LEU A 36 5.88 -0.57 -2.60
C LEU A 36 6.89 0.33 -1.90
N LEU A 37 7.14 0.08 -0.61
CA LEU A 37 8.05 0.90 0.19
C LEU A 37 9.50 0.81 -0.31
N GLY A 38 9.97 -0.40 -0.62
CA GLY A 38 11.33 -0.60 -1.15
C GLY A 38 11.53 0.05 -2.52
N TRP A 39 10.54 -0.06 -3.41
CA TRP A 39 10.58 0.61 -4.71
C TRP A 39 10.57 2.14 -4.57
N ALA A 40 9.69 2.70 -3.73
CA ALA A 40 9.62 4.14 -3.50
C ALA A 40 10.94 4.69 -2.93
N ALA A 41 11.54 3.99 -1.96
CA ALA A 41 12.83 4.37 -1.40
C ALA A 41 13.96 4.35 -2.45
N ALA A 42 13.96 3.37 -3.35
CA ALA A 42 15.00 3.23 -4.37
C ALA A 42 14.81 4.12 -5.61
N ARG A 43 13.56 4.45 -5.97
CA ARG A 43 13.22 5.11 -7.24
C ARG A 43 12.68 6.53 -7.08
N CYS A 44 12.28 6.93 -5.87
CA CYS A 44 11.72 8.24 -5.59
C CYS A 44 12.45 8.94 -4.43
N PRO A 45 13.78 9.16 -4.50
CA PRO A 45 14.54 9.74 -3.39
C PRO A 45 14.10 11.18 -3.02
N GLY A 46 13.45 11.90 -3.94
CA GLY A 46 12.90 13.24 -3.70
C GLY A 46 11.45 13.25 -3.18
N ALA A 47 10.79 12.10 -3.05
CA ALA A 47 9.43 12.06 -2.55
C ALA A 47 9.38 12.43 -1.06
N ARG A 48 8.66 13.51 -0.73
CA ARG A 48 8.48 13.97 0.67
C ARG A 48 7.53 13.08 1.47
N PHE A 49 6.55 12.49 0.80
CA PHE A 49 5.51 11.65 1.39
C PHE A 49 5.18 10.50 0.44
N VAL A 50 4.75 9.37 1.00
CA VAL A 50 4.22 8.23 0.25
C VAL A 50 2.81 7.95 0.76
N LEU A 51 1.84 7.92 -0.16
CA LEU A 51 0.49 7.47 0.13
C LEU A 51 0.34 6.01 -0.31
N LYS A 52 -0.12 5.16 0.61
CA LYS A 52 -0.66 3.83 0.29
C LYS A 52 -2.17 3.90 0.47
N ALA A 53 -2.90 3.61 -0.59
CA ALA A 53 -4.35 3.45 -0.59
C ALA A 53 -4.71 2.20 -1.41
N ASP A 54 -5.85 1.59 -1.09
CA ASP A 54 -6.41 0.49 -1.86
C ASP A 54 -7.20 1.05 -3.06
N ASP A 55 -7.48 0.22 -4.06
CA ASP A 55 -8.17 0.63 -5.30
C ASP A 55 -9.67 0.88 -5.13
N ASP A 56 -10.24 0.45 -4.01
CA ASP A 56 -11.62 0.70 -3.58
C ASP A 56 -11.75 1.91 -2.65
N ALA A 57 -10.66 2.69 -2.45
CA ALA A 57 -10.65 3.88 -1.62
C ALA A 57 -10.78 5.17 -2.45
N PHE A 58 -11.61 6.11 -1.97
CA PHE A 58 -11.62 7.48 -2.48
C PHE A 58 -10.59 8.35 -1.75
N VAL A 59 -9.77 9.08 -2.50
CA VAL A 59 -8.80 10.04 -1.93
C VAL A 59 -9.12 11.45 -2.43
N HIS A 60 -9.43 12.35 -1.49
CA HIS A 60 -9.56 13.77 -1.80
C HIS A 60 -8.16 14.42 -1.92
N VAL A 61 -7.50 14.24 -3.08
CA VAL A 61 -6.11 14.67 -3.29
C VAL A 61 -5.85 16.15 -2.97
N PRO A 62 -6.67 17.13 -3.40
CA PRO A 62 -6.40 18.55 -3.08
C PRO A 62 -6.36 18.85 -1.57
N ALA A 63 -7.31 18.31 -0.80
CA ALA A 63 -7.36 18.47 0.64
C ALA A 63 -6.16 17.78 1.33
N LEU A 64 -5.78 16.59 0.86
CA LEU A 64 -4.60 15.89 1.36
C LEU A 64 -3.32 16.72 1.14
N LEU A 65 -3.13 17.27 -0.07
CA LEU A 65 -1.97 18.11 -0.38
C LEU A 65 -1.94 19.38 0.46
N ALA A 66 -3.09 20.04 0.66
CA ALA A 66 -3.19 21.22 1.53
C ALA A 66 -2.79 20.90 2.98
N HIS A 67 -3.22 19.73 3.50
CA HIS A 67 -2.82 19.27 4.82
C HIS A 67 -1.32 18.97 4.90
N LEU A 68 -0.76 18.24 3.93
CA LEU A 68 0.66 17.87 3.90
C LEU A 68 1.59 19.06 3.70
N ALA A 69 1.13 20.14 3.04
CA ALA A 69 1.89 21.37 2.88
C ALA A 69 2.19 22.08 4.21
N ALA A 70 1.31 21.92 5.21
CA ALA A 70 1.46 22.52 6.53
C ALA A 70 2.35 21.69 7.48
N VAL A 71 2.80 20.49 7.07
CA VAL A 71 3.61 19.60 7.93
C VAL A 71 5.06 20.10 7.98
N PRO A 72 5.64 20.37 9.18
CA PRO A 72 7.03 20.79 9.34
C PRO A 72 8.05 19.76 8.82
N THR A 73 9.18 20.24 8.29
CA THR A 73 10.28 19.40 7.79
C THR A 73 11.49 19.41 8.75
N PRO A 74 12.15 18.26 9.01
CA PRO A 74 11.85 16.92 8.51
C PRO A 74 10.62 16.30 9.18
N ALA A 75 9.70 15.77 8.37
CA ALA A 75 8.46 15.19 8.85
C ALA A 75 8.67 13.71 9.21
N ARG A 76 8.52 13.35 10.50
CA ARG A 76 8.31 11.97 10.92
C ARG A 76 6.81 11.70 11.02
N LEU A 77 6.16 11.56 9.86
CA LEU A 77 4.70 11.47 9.76
C LEU A 77 4.25 10.05 9.43
N TYR A 78 3.31 9.53 10.22
CA TYR A 78 2.48 8.38 9.88
C TYR A 78 1.03 8.76 10.17
N LEU A 79 0.22 8.91 9.12
CA LEU A 79 -1.13 9.47 9.18
C LEU A 79 -2.18 8.43 8.75
N GLY A 80 -3.36 8.48 9.37
CA GLY A 80 -4.52 7.69 9.00
C GLY A 80 -5.33 7.26 10.22
N ARG A 81 -6.20 6.28 10.05
CA ARG A 81 -6.84 5.59 11.18
C ARG A 81 -5.83 4.61 11.79
N VAL A 82 -5.06 5.08 12.76
CA VAL A 82 -3.98 4.30 13.38
C VAL A 82 -4.58 3.25 14.31
N HIS A 83 -4.35 1.98 14.00
CA HIS A 83 -4.67 0.85 14.86
C HIS A 83 -3.49 0.57 15.80
N TRP A 84 -3.63 0.92 17.08
CA TRP A 84 -2.58 0.77 18.07
C TRP A 84 -2.91 -0.37 19.05
N ARG A 85 -1.94 -1.27 19.29
CA ARG A 85 -2.06 -2.40 20.23
C ARG A 85 -3.29 -3.29 20.01
N VAL A 86 -3.69 -3.49 18.75
CA VAL A 86 -4.78 -4.40 18.39
C VAL A 86 -4.29 -5.86 18.48
N PRO A 87 -4.92 -6.73 19.29
CA PRO A 87 -4.53 -8.13 19.39
C PRO A 87 -4.89 -8.89 18.10
N PRO A 88 -4.21 -10.02 17.79
CA PRO A 88 -4.61 -10.88 16.69
C PRO A 88 -6.04 -11.41 16.89
N ASP A 89 -6.83 -11.42 15.83
CA ASP A 89 -8.16 -12.03 15.84
C ASP A 89 -8.03 -13.55 15.94
N ARG A 90 -8.65 -14.14 16.97
CA ARG A 90 -8.60 -15.58 17.25
C ARG A 90 -9.90 -16.30 16.91
N ASP A 91 -10.92 -15.60 16.43
CA ASP A 91 -12.17 -16.24 15.98
C ASP A 91 -11.92 -16.96 14.64
N PRO A 92 -12.07 -18.30 14.55
CA PRO A 92 -11.89 -19.03 13.30
C PRO A 92 -12.91 -18.67 12.22
N ARG A 93 -14.01 -17.99 12.57
CA ARG A 93 -15.00 -17.45 11.63
C ARG A 93 -14.69 -16.01 11.20
N GLY A 94 -13.70 -15.38 11.84
CA GLY A 94 -13.28 -14.02 11.57
C GLY A 94 -12.55 -13.91 10.23
N ARG A 95 -12.83 -12.84 9.47
CA ARG A 95 -12.13 -12.55 8.20
C ARG A 95 -10.61 -12.42 8.39
N HIS A 96 -10.18 -12.00 9.58
CA HIS A 96 -8.79 -11.69 9.89
C HIS A 96 -8.17 -12.69 10.87
N HIS A 97 -8.74 -13.90 10.94
CA HIS A 97 -8.29 -14.96 11.83
C HIS A 97 -6.79 -15.24 11.72
N VAL A 98 -6.12 -15.27 12.86
CA VAL A 98 -4.73 -15.70 13.01
C VAL A 98 -4.70 -16.93 13.92
N PRO A 99 -4.31 -18.12 13.40
CA PRO A 99 -4.18 -19.33 14.20
C PRO A 99 -3.16 -19.19 15.34
N VAL A 100 -3.35 -19.98 16.40
CA VAL A 100 -2.30 -20.14 17.43
C VAL A 100 -1.26 -21.10 16.86
N THR A 101 -0.01 -20.64 16.77
CA THR A 101 1.17 -21.46 16.43
C THR A 101 1.70 -22.17 17.66
#